data_AF-A0A9X9X4V1-F1
#
_entry.id   AF-A0A9X9X4V1-F1
#
_cell.length_a   1.000
_cell.length_b   1.000
_cell.length_c   1.000
_cell.angle_alpha   90.00
_cell.angle_beta   90.00
_cell.angle_gamma   90.00
#
_symmetry.space_group_name_H-M   'P 1'
#
loop_
_entity.id
_entity.type
_entity.pdbx_description
1 polymer ?
#
loop_
_entity_poly.entity_id
_entity_poly.type
_entity_poly.pdbx_seq_one_letter_code
_entity_poly.pdbx_strand_id
1 'polypeptide(L)'
;MAGILGTLWDGVALRRERIGADPDSPARPVALPAAWEEGAAAALAALAPGNGPVVLPILAENWIRRVTMRGRRLGLLDSPEEADGLAAGLRALLLSRRGAPGAEVWRDRGREEARFVLNLPAFLDAEGGFDAPGYVAAAALGVRVLDILGQGRSPRLRLGFADLAGLLAAFRLPYGGEEAQAVAAAIAALTRGAAEAESGRLADRQGALHPVALIWPEPPAETAVPGLAAAARAALDAAAASPGLRHAGCVALAPADAVEA
;
A
#
# COMPACT_ATOMS: atom_id res chain seq x y z
N MET A 1 -5.79 -8.49 26.83
CA MET A 1 -5.42 -8.71 25.41
C MET A 1 -6.26 -7.79 24.55
N ALA A 2 -5.66 -6.97 23.70
CA ALA A 2 -6.38 -6.08 22.79
C ALA A 2 -6.33 -6.63 21.34
N GLY A 3 -6.57 -7.93 21.20
CA GLY A 3 -6.79 -8.58 19.91
C GLY A 3 -8.26 -8.47 19.51
N ILE A 4 -8.53 -8.48 18.21
CA ILE A 4 -9.89 -8.47 17.68
C ILE A 4 -10.18 -9.89 17.21
N LEU A 5 -11.01 -10.60 17.98
CA LEU A 5 -11.29 -12.02 17.77
C LEU A 5 -11.77 -12.31 16.34
N GLY A 6 -11.31 -13.44 15.79
CA GLY A 6 -11.67 -13.86 14.43
C GLY A 6 -11.02 -13.04 13.32
N THR A 7 -9.99 -12.25 13.62
CA THR A 7 -9.21 -11.50 12.63
C THR A 7 -7.72 -11.81 12.76
N LEU A 8 -6.90 -11.34 11.81
CA LEU A 8 -5.43 -11.46 11.90
C LEU A 8 -4.82 -10.68 13.07
N TRP A 9 -5.59 -9.83 13.76
CA TRP A 9 -5.15 -9.20 15.01
C TRP A 9 -5.19 -10.14 16.20
N ASP A 10 -5.89 -11.27 16.09
CA ASP A 10 -5.98 -12.25 17.16
C ASP A 10 -4.61 -12.89 17.41
N GLY A 11 -4.23 -13.04 18.67
CA GLY A 11 -2.91 -13.54 19.07
C GLY A 11 -1.72 -12.60 18.83
N VAL A 12 -1.90 -11.41 18.22
CA VAL A 12 -0.79 -10.47 18.03
C VAL A 12 -0.33 -9.89 19.37
N ALA A 13 0.94 -10.13 19.72
CA ALA A 13 1.56 -9.57 20.90
C ALA A 13 1.77 -8.05 20.72
N LEU A 14 1.27 -7.26 21.68
CA LEU A 14 1.38 -5.79 21.66
C LEU A 14 2.33 -5.29 22.74
N ARG A 15 3.27 -4.42 22.37
CA ARG A 15 4.03 -3.58 23.32
C ARG A 15 3.28 -2.28 23.58
N ARG A 16 3.52 -1.67 24.74
CA ARG A 16 2.89 -0.42 25.16
C ARG A 16 3.94 0.59 25.53
N GLU A 17 3.80 1.80 25.01
CA GLU A 17 4.77 2.88 25.20
C GLU A 17 4.06 4.21 25.40
N ARG A 18 4.77 5.18 25.96
CA ARG A 18 4.28 6.54 26.12
C ARG A 18 5.20 7.46 25.34
N ILE A 19 4.73 7.95 24.19
CA ILE A 19 5.56 8.65 23.21
C ILE A 19 4.77 9.76 22.51
N GLY A 20 5.46 10.84 22.12
CA GLY A 20 4.93 11.91 21.27
C GLY A 20 5.13 11.60 19.78
N ALA A 21 4.55 12.42 18.90
CA ALA A 21 4.81 12.35 17.46
C ALA A 21 6.26 12.73 17.10
N ASP A 22 6.85 13.61 17.90
CA ASP A 22 8.21 14.12 17.85
C ASP A 22 8.67 14.45 19.29
N PRO A 23 9.95 14.80 19.53
CA PRO A 23 10.46 15.10 20.88
C PRO A 23 9.77 16.25 21.62
N ASP A 24 9.17 17.20 20.89
CA ASP A 24 8.51 18.39 21.45
C ASP A 24 7.00 18.19 21.62
N SER A 25 6.44 17.15 21.00
CA SER A 25 5.03 16.79 21.08
C SER A 25 4.63 16.13 22.41
N PRO A 26 3.42 16.38 22.93
CA PRO A 26 2.94 15.76 24.16
C PRO A 26 2.82 14.23 24.01
N ALA A 27 3.38 13.50 24.97
CA ALA A 27 3.38 12.05 24.93
C ALA A 27 2.00 11.44 25.24
N ARG A 28 1.57 10.47 24.42
CA ARG A 28 0.33 9.70 24.58
C ARG A 28 0.60 8.21 24.72
N PRO A 29 -0.27 7.42 25.39
CA PRO A 29 -0.14 5.97 25.40
C PRO A 29 -0.37 5.39 24.00
N VAL A 30 0.53 4.53 23.54
CA VAL A 30 0.48 3.84 22.24
C VAL A 30 0.65 2.33 22.46
N ALA A 31 -0.20 1.52 21.83
CA ALA A 31 -0.07 0.07 21.78
C ALA A 31 0.00 -0.42 20.33
N LEU A 32 1.07 -1.15 20.01
CA LEU A 32 1.40 -1.62 18.66
C LEU A 32 2.09 -3.00 18.72
N PRO A 33 2.19 -3.74 17.60
CA PRO A 33 2.86 -5.05 17.57
C PRO A 33 4.26 -4.98 18.15
N ALA A 34 4.59 -5.94 19.02
CA ALA A 34 5.87 -5.97 19.72
C ALA A 34 7.07 -6.13 18.78
N ALA A 35 6.85 -6.73 17.60
CA ALA A 35 7.88 -6.95 16.58
C ALA A 35 8.20 -5.70 15.74
N TRP A 36 7.42 -4.62 15.85
CA TRP A 36 7.68 -3.39 15.09
C TRP A 36 8.77 -2.56 15.77
N GLU A 37 9.62 -1.94 14.97
CA GLU A 37 10.77 -1.14 15.38
C GLU A 37 10.42 0.11 16.19
N GLU A 38 11.40 0.66 16.90
CA GLU A 38 11.22 1.73 17.90
C GLU A 38 10.48 2.97 17.37
N GLY A 39 10.77 3.40 16.13
CA GLY A 39 10.15 4.58 15.49
C GLY A 39 8.65 4.45 15.22
N ALA A 40 8.13 3.23 15.12
CA ALA A 40 6.75 2.98 14.72
C ALA A 40 5.71 3.50 15.73
N ALA A 41 6.07 3.58 17.02
CA ALA A 41 5.18 4.10 18.04
C ALA A 41 4.96 5.62 17.90
N ALA A 42 6.02 6.37 17.56
CA ALA A 42 5.95 7.80 17.29
C ALA A 42 5.15 8.09 16.01
N ALA A 43 5.40 7.33 14.94
CA ALA A 43 4.63 7.40 13.71
C ALA A 43 3.12 7.16 13.95
N LEU A 44 2.78 6.14 14.72
CA LEU A 44 1.39 5.85 15.10
C LEU A 44 0.78 6.96 15.97
N ALA A 45 1.55 7.56 16.87
CA ALA A 45 1.12 8.72 17.67
C ALA A 45 0.79 9.92 16.78
N ALA A 46 1.58 10.14 15.72
CA ALA A 46 1.38 11.19 14.73
C ALA A 46 0.17 10.93 13.81
N LEU A 47 -0.07 9.67 13.43
CA LEU A 47 -1.20 9.30 12.56
C LEU A 47 -2.55 9.39 13.26
N ALA A 48 -2.61 8.93 14.50
CA ALA A 48 -3.87 8.78 15.21
C ALA A 48 -4.52 10.14 15.52
N PRO A 49 -5.83 10.30 15.26
CA PRO A 49 -6.53 11.54 15.60
C PRO A 49 -6.59 11.77 17.13
N GLY A 50 -6.73 13.04 17.51
CA GLY A 50 -6.86 13.48 18.90
C GLY A 50 -5.63 13.22 19.77
N ASN A 51 -5.77 13.41 21.09
CA ASN A 51 -4.67 13.32 22.07
C ASN A 51 -4.79 12.11 23.03
N GLY A 52 -5.80 11.24 22.84
CA GLY A 52 -6.07 10.10 23.73
C GLY A 52 -5.17 8.88 23.48
N PRO A 53 -5.33 7.77 24.23
CA PRO A 53 -4.61 6.53 23.96
C PRO A 53 -4.84 5.98 22.55
N VAL A 54 -3.83 5.33 21.97
CA VAL A 54 -3.88 4.69 20.64
C VAL A 54 -3.61 3.21 20.76
N VAL A 55 -4.40 2.40 20.05
CA VAL A 55 -4.18 0.96 19.92
C VAL A 55 -4.26 0.62 18.43
N LEU A 56 -3.16 0.13 17.84
CA LEU A 56 -3.06 -0.05 16.39
C LEU A 56 -4.21 -0.89 15.82
N PRO A 57 -4.54 -2.09 16.31
CA PRO A 57 -5.67 -2.87 15.79
C PRO A 57 -6.98 -2.08 15.72
N ILE A 58 -7.29 -1.30 16.76
CA ILE A 58 -8.52 -0.50 16.83
C ILE A 58 -8.47 0.63 15.80
N LEU A 59 -7.34 1.35 15.74
CA LEU A 59 -7.15 2.44 14.80
C LEU A 59 -7.23 1.96 13.34
N ALA A 60 -6.61 0.82 13.04
CA ALA A 60 -6.63 0.19 11.73
C ALA A 60 -8.04 -0.27 11.33
N GLU A 61 -8.73 -1.01 12.23
CA GLU A 61 -10.08 -1.49 11.95
C GLU A 61 -11.07 -0.36 11.68
N ASN A 62 -10.88 0.81 12.30
CA ASN A 62 -11.77 1.94 12.06
C ASN A 62 -11.79 2.31 10.58
N TRP A 63 -10.65 2.44 9.92
CA TRP A 63 -10.63 2.79 8.49
C TRP A 63 -10.88 1.59 7.59
N ILE A 64 -10.41 0.38 7.95
CA ILE A 64 -10.67 -0.85 7.17
C ILE A 64 -12.18 -1.08 7.05
N ARG A 65 -12.91 -1.01 8.18
CA ARG A 65 -14.38 -1.16 8.20
C ARG A 65 -15.07 -0.06 7.40
N ARG A 66 -14.60 1.20 7.49
CA ARG A 66 -15.17 2.30 6.68
C ARG A 66 -15.02 2.01 5.18
N VAL A 67 -13.84 1.57 4.74
CA VAL A 67 -13.58 1.23 3.33
C VAL A 67 -14.45 0.06 2.89
N THR A 68 -14.46 -1.07 3.62
CA THR A 68 -15.21 -2.26 3.20
C THR A 68 -16.72 -2.03 3.20
N MET A 69 -17.27 -1.37 4.23
CA MET A 69 -18.69 -0.99 4.25
C MET A 69 -19.05 -0.01 3.12
N ARG A 70 -18.17 0.94 2.80
CA ARG A 70 -18.38 1.86 1.69
C ARG A 70 -18.36 1.12 0.36
N GLY A 71 -17.38 0.23 0.13
CA GLY A 71 -17.29 -0.57 -1.09
C GLY A 71 -18.55 -1.41 -1.32
N ARG A 72 -19.05 -2.08 -0.26
CA ARG A 72 -20.33 -2.82 -0.31
C ARG A 72 -21.51 -1.92 -0.64
N ARG A 73 -21.63 -0.76 0.01
CA ARG A 73 -22.73 0.19 -0.22
C ARG A 73 -22.74 0.74 -1.64
N LEU A 74 -21.57 0.94 -2.23
CA LEU A 74 -21.41 1.48 -3.59
C LEU A 74 -21.49 0.41 -4.67
N GLY A 75 -21.59 -0.87 -4.32
CA GLY A 75 -21.55 -1.97 -5.29
C GLY A 75 -20.17 -2.18 -5.94
N LEU A 76 -19.11 -1.69 -5.29
CA LEU A 76 -17.71 -1.91 -5.74
C LEU A 76 -17.12 -3.20 -5.14
N LEU A 77 -17.83 -3.80 -4.20
CA LEU A 77 -17.57 -5.12 -3.63
C LEU A 77 -18.85 -5.95 -3.72
N ASP A 78 -18.81 -7.02 -4.50
CA ASP A 78 -19.98 -7.76 -4.97
C ASP A 78 -20.58 -8.65 -3.87
N SER A 79 -19.75 -9.15 -2.95
CA SER A 79 -20.20 -10.00 -1.85
C SER A 79 -19.59 -9.64 -0.48
N PRO A 80 -20.19 -10.11 0.64
CA PRO A 80 -19.57 -10.00 1.96
C PRO A 80 -18.19 -10.67 2.02
N GLU A 81 -18.02 -11.82 1.35
CA GLU A 81 -16.76 -12.56 1.29
C GLU A 81 -15.67 -11.75 0.59
N GLU A 82 -16.01 -10.99 -0.46
CA GLU A 82 -15.06 -10.09 -1.11
C GLU A 82 -14.62 -8.95 -0.16
N ALA A 83 -15.54 -8.43 0.64
CA ALA A 83 -15.23 -7.41 1.64
C ALA A 83 -14.37 -7.97 2.79
N ASP A 84 -14.62 -9.20 3.22
CA ASP A 84 -13.80 -9.88 4.23
C ASP A 84 -12.41 -10.20 3.70
N GLY A 85 -12.30 -10.63 2.44
CA GLY A 85 -11.03 -10.85 1.76
C GLY A 85 -10.21 -9.56 1.63
N LEU A 86 -10.85 -8.44 1.26
CA LEU A 86 -10.20 -7.12 1.25
C LEU A 86 -9.72 -6.74 2.66
N ALA A 87 -10.57 -6.91 3.68
CA ALA A 87 -10.20 -6.61 5.06
C ALA A 87 -9.01 -7.45 5.54
N ALA A 88 -9.02 -8.76 5.27
CA ALA A 88 -7.93 -9.67 5.62
C ALA A 88 -6.61 -9.27 4.93
N GLY A 89 -6.66 -8.94 3.64
CA GLY A 89 -5.50 -8.46 2.89
C GLY A 89 -4.91 -7.18 3.49
N LEU A 90 -5.76 -6.21 3.86
CA LEU A 90 -5.30 -4.94 4.47
C LEU A 90 -4.67 -5.16 5.84
N ARG A 91 -5.24 -6.06 6.66
CA ARG A 91 -4.62 -6.45 7.94
C ARG A 91 -3.26 -7.12 7.73
N ALA A 92 -3.16 -8.01 6.75
CA ALA A 92 -1.89 -8.66 6.41
C ALA A 92 -0.84 -7.65 5.95
N LEU A 93 -1.20 -6.68 5.10
CA LEU A 93 -0.29 -5.61 4.68
C LEU A 93 0.20 -4.77 5.85
N LEU A 94 -0.68 -4.40 6.79
CA LEU A 94 -0.26 -3.68 7.99
C LEU A 94 0.68 -4.53 8.84
N LEU A 95 0.30 -5.76 9.19
CA LEU A 95 1.10 -6.62 10.07
C LEU A 95 2.50 -6.91 9.53
N SER A 96 2.60 -7.11 8.21
CA SER A 96 3.87 -7.30 7.49
C SER A 96 4.57 -5.98 7.13
N ARG A 97 3.99 -4.84 7.50
CA ARG A 97 4.48 -3.48 7.19
C ARG A 97 4.71 -3.25 5.69
N ARG A 98 3.95 -3.94 4.84
CA ARG A 98 4.05 -3.90 3.37
C ARG A 98 3.30 -2.74 2.74
N GLY A 99 2.29 -2.19 3.41
CA GLY A 99 1.62 -0.99 2.93
C GLY A 99 0.47 -0.51 3.80
N ALA A 100 0.13 0.76 3.64
CA ALA A 100 -0.91 1.45 4.38
C ALA A 100 -1.52 2.60 3.54
N PRO A 101 -2.78 3.01 3.82
CA PRO A 101 -3.31 4.23 3.25
C PRO A 101 -2.64 5.45 3.91
N GLY A 102 -2.67 6.62 3.27
CA GLY A 102 -2.08 7.85 3.80
C GLY A 102 -2.80 8.41 5.03
N ALA A 103 -2.14 9.33 5.76
CA ALA A 103 -2.64 9.90 7.01
C ALA A 103 -4.08 10.47 6.93
N GLU A 104 -4.49 10.98 5.77
CA GLU A 104 -5.85 11.46 5.53
C GLU A 104 -6.93 10.38 5.73
N VAL A 105 -6.62 9.13 5.40
CA VAL A 105 -7.54 7.99 5.57
C VAL A 105 -7.59 7.56 7.03
N TRP A 106 -6.43 7.50 7.70
CA TRP A 106 -6.33 7.21 9.13
C TRP A 106 -7.11 8.22 9.99
N ARG A 107 -7.02 9.50 9.62
CA ARG A 107 -7.65 10.63 10.33
C ARG A 107 -9.08 10.93 9.89
N ASP A 108 -9.60 10.20 8.90
CA ASP A 108 -10.93 10.42 8.30
C ASP A 108 -11.13 11.83 7.72
N ARG A 109 -10.09 12.41 7.14
CA ARG A 109 -10.12 13.73 6.50
C ARG A 109 -10.66 13.62 5.08
N GLY A 110 -11.96 13.40 4.94
CA GLY A 110 -12.64 13.13 3.66
C GLY A 110 -12.60 14.24 2.58
N ARG A 111 -11.80 15.30 2.76
CA ARG A 111 -11.56 16.34 1.75
C ARG A 111 -10.21 16.21 1.04
N GLU A 112 -9.25 15.51 1.64
CA GLU A 112 -7.92 15.31 1.06
C GLU A 112 -7.96 14.09 0.13
N GLU A 113 -7.22 14.14 -0.99
CA GLU A 113 -7.12 13.01 -1.92
C GLU A 113 -6.38 11.85 -1.24
N ALA A 114 -7.07 10.71 -1.12
CA ALA A 114 -6.50 9.52 -0.52
C ALA A 114 -5.30 9.00 -1.32
N ARG A 115 -4.24 8.60 -0.61
CA ARG A 115 -3.12 7.84 -1.15
C ARG A 115 -3.00 6.47 -0.49
N PHE A 116 -2.27 5.59 -1.15
CA PHE A 116 -1.88 4.30 -0.60
C PHE A 116 -0.41 4.08 -0.90
N VAL A 117 0.38 3.75 0.11
CA VAL A 117 1.84 3.65 0.01
C VAL A 117 2.28 2.23 0.31
N LEU A 118 3.13 1.67 -0.55
CA LEU A 118 3.80 0.40 -0.35
C LEU A 118 5.22 0.61 0.16
N ASN A 119 5.64 -0.13 1.18
CA ASN A 119 6.97 -0.02 1.76
C ASN A 119 7.92 -1.00 1.07
N LEU A 120 8.84 -0.51 0.23
CA LEU A 120 9.64 -1.37 -0.66
C LEU A 120 10.50 -2.42 0.09
N PRO A 121 11.25 -2.07 1.15
CA PRO A 121 12.03 -3.05 1.91
C PRO A 121 11.22 -4.21 2.51
N ALA A 122 9.91 -4.02 2.76
CA ALA A 122 9.05 -5.07 3.31
C ALA A 122 8.73 -6.20 2.29
N PHE A 123 9.18 -6.05 1.05
CA PHE A 123 9.08 -7.06 -0.01
C PHE A 123 10.41 -7.75 -0.33
N LEU A 124 11.46 -7.53 0.48
CA LEU A 124 12.65 -8.36 0.43
C LEU A 124 12.30 -9.78 0.89
N ASP A 125 12.71 -10.79 0.14
CA ASP A 125 12.59 -12.19 0.57
C ASP A 125 13.79 -12.61 1.45
N ALA A 126 13.73 -13.82 2.01
CA ALA A 126 14.76 -14.31 2.92
C ALA A 126 16.10 -14.59 2.22
N GLU A 127 16.06 -14.80 0.90
CA GLU A 127 17.18 -15.10 0.03
C GLU A 127 17.85 -13.82 -0.52
N GLY A 128 17.34 -12.64 -0.17
CA GLY A 128 17.87 -11.34 -0.63
C GLY A 128 17.39 -10.95 -2.03
N GLY A 129 16.33 -11.58 -2.53
CA GLY A 129 15.57 -11.20 -3.72
C GLY A 129 14.39 -10.27 -3.40
N PHE A 130 13.50 -10.12 -4.39
CA PHE A 130 12.31 -9.28 -4.30
C PHE A 130 11.04 -10.12 -4.53
N ASP A 131 10.13 -10.10 -3.55
CA ASP A 131 8.80 -10.72 -3.62
C ASP A 131 7.88 -9.94 -4.57
N ALA A 132 8.14 -10.06 -5.86
CA ALA A 132 7.34 -9.42 -6.90
C ALA A 132 5.86 -9.87 -6.89
N PRO A 133 5.52 -11.18 -6.70
CA PRO A 133 4.12 -11.60 -6.59
C PRO A 133 3.40 -10.94 -5.42
N GLY A 134 4.03 -10.88 -4.24
CA GLY A 134 3.49 -10.19 -3.07
C GLY A 134 3.33 -8.70 -3.30
N TYR A 135 4.27 -8.06 -3.99
CA TYR A 135 4.19 -6.64 -4.35
C TYR A 135 3.04 -6.34 -5.31
N VAL A 136 2.84 -7.16 -6.34
CA VAL A 136 1.72 -7.04 -7.29
C VAL A 136 0.38 -7.17 -6.56
N ALA A 137 0.25 -8.15 -5.66
CA ALA A 137 -0.96 -8.33 -4.85
C ALA A 137 -1.23 -7.12 -3.93
N ALA A 138 -0.18 -6.56 -3.32
CA ALA A 138 -0.29 -5.37 -2.48
C ALA A 138 -0.72 -4.13 -3.27
N ALA A 139 -0.16 -3.92 -4.47
CA ALA A 139 -0.55 -2.84 -5.37
C ALA A 139 -2.03 -2.96 -5.78
N ALA A 140 -2.50 -4.17 -6.09
CA ALA A 140 -3.90 -4.42 -6.41
C ALA A 140 -4.84 -4.07 -5.23
N LEU A 141 -4.48 -4.47 -4.00
CA LEU A 141 -5.24 -4.07 -2.81
C LEU A 141 -5.28 -2.54 -2.64
N GLY A 142 -4.15 -1.86 -2.84
CA GLY A 142 -4.07 -0.40 -2.81
C GLY A 142 -4.98 0.27 -3.84
N VAL A 143 -5.00 -0.22 -5.09
CA VAL A 143 -5.91 0.27 -6.14
C VAL A 143 -7.38 0.10 -5.74
N ARG A 144 -7.77 -1.08 -5.23
CA ARG A 144 -9.16 -1.32 -4.78
C ARG A 144 -9.57 -0.38 -3.65
N VAL A 145 -8.69 -0.14 -2.68
CA VAL A 145 -8.95 0.83 -1.59
C VAL A 145 -9.15 2.24 -2.15
N LEU A 146 -8.27 2.68 -3.05
CA LEU A 146 -8.32 4.01 -3.62
C LEU A 146 -9.54 4.22 -4.53
N ASP A 147 -9.92 3.22 -5.31
CA ASP A 147 -11.15 3.22 -6.10
C ASP A 147 -12.40 3.38 -5.21
N ILE A 148 -12.48 2.61 -4.11
CA ILE A 148 -13.57 2.71 -3.13
C ILE A 148 -13.61 4.09 -2.46
N LEU A 149 -12.46 4.63 -2.07
CA LEU A 149 -12.37 5.95 -1.45
C LEU A 149 -12.73 7.06 -2.45
N GLY A 150 -12.36 6.88 -3.73
CA GLY A 150 -12.78 7.68 -4.88
C GLY A 150 -14.20 7.39 -5.36
N GLN A 151 -14.94 6.52 -4.67
CA GLN A 151 -16.32 6.13 -4.96
C GLN A 151 -16.54 5.57 -6.37
N GLY A 152 -15.53 4.95 -6.98
CA GLY A 152 -15.60 4.42 -8.35
C GLY A 152 -15.58 5.49 -9.44
N ARG A 153 -15.25 6.75 -9.08
CA ARG A 153 -15.36 7.93 -9.95
C ARG A 153 -14.06 8.71 -10.10
N SER A 154 -13.08 8.48 -9.23
CA SER A 154 -11.79 9.17 -9.34
C SER A 154 -11.08 8.75 -10.62
N PRO A 155 -10.81 9.68 -11.58
CA PRO A 155 -10.11 9.32 -12.80
C PRO A 155 -8.63 9.02 -12.54
N ARG A 156 -8.08 9.47 -11.41
CA ARG A 156 -6.69 9.26 -11.03
C ARG A 156 -6.61 8.76 -9.59
N LEU A 157 -5.79 7.75 -9.37
CA LEU A 157 -5.47 7.21 -8.06
C LEU A 157 -4.06 7.63 -7.65
N ARG A 158 -3.80 7.62 -6.34
CA ARG A 158 -2.50 7.96 -5.76
C ARG A 158 -1.89 6.75 -5.05
N LEU A 159 -1.67 5.68 -5.82
CA LEU A 159 -0.82 4.58 -5.36
C LEU A 159 0.64 5.02 -5.48
N GLY A 160 1.44 4.79 -4.46
CA GLY A 160 2.87 5.04 -4.48
C GLY A 160 3.63 4.00 -3.69
N PHE A 161 4.94 4.19 -3.62
CA PHE A 161 5.82 3.39 -2.79
C PHE A 161 6.83 4.29 -2.07
N ALA A 162 7.36 3.80 -0.97
CA ALA A 162 8.33 4.50 -0.13
C ALA A 162 9.60 3.66 0.05
N ASP A 163 10.62 4.34 0.56
CA ASP A 163 11.93 3.79 0.92
C ASP A 163 12.65 3.02 -0.20
N LEU A 164 12.71 3.63 -1.38
CA LEU A 164 13.58 3.15 -2.47
C LEU A 164 15.05 3.11 -2.04
N ALA A 165 15.48 4.05 -1.20
CA ALA A 165 16.84 4.09 -0.69
C ALA A 165 17.17 2.86 0.18
N GLY A 166 16.27 2.48 1.09
CA GLY A 166 16.38 1.26 1.90
C GLY A 166 16.38 -0.01 1.05
N LEU A 167 15.54 -0.08 0.02
CA LEU A 167 15.54 -1.20 -0.93
C LEU A 167 16.88 -1.32 -1.64
N LEU A 168 17.39 -0.23 -2.22
CA LEU A 168 18.66 -0.22 -2.93
C LEU A 168 19.84 -0.53 -2.00
N ALA A 169 19.81 -0.01 -0.76
CA ALA A 169 20.80 -0.32 0.26
C ALA A 169 20.82 -1.81 0.62
N ALA A 170 19.66 -2.46 0.72
CA ALA A 170 19.57 -3.90 0.97
C ALA A 170 20.20 -4.72 -0.15
N PHE A 171 20.03 -4.30 -1.41
CA PHE A 171 20.73 -4.89 -2.57
C PHE A 171 22.19 -4.46 -2.70
N ARG A 172 22.70 -3.61 -1.80
CA ARG A 172 24.05 -3.02 -1.83
C ARG A 172 24.34 -2.24 -3.11
N LEU A 173 23.32 -1.61 -3.68
CA LEU A 173 23.44 -0.80 -4.88
C LEU A 173 23.67 0.67 -4.50
N PRO A 174 24.69 1.34 -5.06
CA PRO A 174 24.89 2.76 -4.84
C PRO A 174 23.72 3.53 -5.47
N TYR A 175 23.07 4.40 -4.71
CA TYR A 175 21.83 5.09 -5.12
C TYR A 175 21.93 5.81 -6.49
N GLY A 176 23.09 6.38 -6.81
CA GLY A 176 23.34 7.07 -8.08
C GLY A 176 23.85 6.18 -9.23
N GLY A 177 24.06 4.88 -9.01
CA GLY A 177 24.63 3.97 -10.00
C GLY A 177 23.63 3.49 -11.06
N GLU A 178 24.13 3.03 -12.19
CA GLU A 178 23.31 2.54 -13.32
C GLU A 178 22.43 1.34 -12.91
N GLU A 179 22.97 0.40 -12.13
CA GLU A 179 22.20 -0.75 -11.61
C GLU A 179 21.05 -0.32 -10.70
N ALA A 180 21.27 0.70 -9.86
CA ALA A 180 20.23 1.26 -9.00
C ALA A 180 19.13 1.95 -9.82
N GLN A 181 19.51 2.68 -10.89
CA GLN A 181 18.56 3.28 -11.82
C GLN A 181 17.74 2.22 -12.55
N ALA A 182 18.36 1.11 -12.98
CA ALA A 182 17.65 -0.01 -13.59
C ALA A 182 16.64 -0.66 -12.62
N VAL A 183 17.04 -0.90 -11.38
CA VAL A 183 16.13 -1.43 -10.33
C VAL A 183 14.97 -0.44 -10.07
N ALA A 184 15.25 0.85 -9.94
CA ALA A 184 14.22 1.87 -9.74
C ALA A 184 13.23 1.93 -10.92
N ALA A 185 13.73 1.86 -12.15
CA ALA A 185 12.89 1.81 -13.36
C ALA A 185 12.02 0.54 -13.39
N ALA A 186 12.58 -0.62 -13.03
CA ALA A 186 11.84 -1.87 -12.95
C ALA A 186 10.75 -1.86 -11.87
N ILE A 187 11.03 -1.31 -10.69
CA ILE A 187 10.04 -1.14 -9.61
C ILE A 187 8.91 -0.17 -10.04
N ALA A 188 9.25 0.95 -10.69
CA ALA A 188 8.26 1.87 -11.21
C ALA A 188 7.36 1.21 -12.29
N ALA A 189 7.96 0.45 -13.20
CA ALA A 189 7.25 -0.31 -14.23
C ALA A 189 6.36 -1.41 -13.62
N LEU A 190 6.87 -2.16 -12.65
CA LEU A 190 6.11 -3.19 -11.91
C LEU A 190 4.92 -2.59 -11.18
N THR A 191 5.12 -1.49 -10.45
CA THR A 191 4.06 -0.79 -9.72
C THR A 191 2.96 -0.34 -10.67
N ARG A 192 3.36 0.27 -11.80
CA ARG A 192 2.44 0.72 -12.83
C ARG A 192 1.67 -0.43 -13.44
N GLY A 193 2.35 -1.47 -13.91
CA GLY A 193 1.74 -2.66 -14.50
C GLY A 193 0.76 -3.32 -13.54
N ALA A 194 1.14 -3.52 -12.28
CA ALA A 194 0.26 -4.09 -11.26
C ALA A 194 -1.00 -3.24 -11.02
N ALA A 195 -0.83 -1.93 -10.92
CA ALA A 195 -1.93 -1.01 -10.66
C ALA A 195 -2.88 -0.87 -11.86
N GLU A 196 -2.35 -0.82 -13.08
CA GLU A 196 -3.16 -0.77 -14.30
C GLU A 196 -3.82 -2.13 -14.61
N ALA A 197 -3.17 -3.25 -14.31
CA ALA A 197 -3.79 -4.58 -14.41
C ALA A 197 -5.00 -4.70 -13.46
N GLU A 198 -4.89 -4.22 -12.21
CA GLU A 198 -6.04 -4.19 -11.31
C GLU A 198 -7.13 -3.21 -11.78
N SER A 199 -6.75 -2.04 -12.28
CA SER A 199 -7.68 -1.10 -12.92
C SER A 199 -8.42 -1.73 -14.12
N GLY A 200 -7.74 -2.59 -14.88
CA GLY A 200 -8.33 -3.39 -15.95
C GLY A 200 -9.36 -4.41 -15.44
N ARG A 201 -9.05 -5.14 -14.36
CA ARG A 201 -10.02 -6.05 -13.71
C ARG A 201 -11.24 -5.30 -13.18
N LEU A 202 -11.06 -4.08 -12.66
CA LEU A 202 -12.18 -3.22 -12.27
C LEU A 202 -12.99 -2.77 -13.49
N ALA A 203 -12.34 -2.46 -14.61
CA ALA A 203 -13.03 -2.14 -15.87
C ALA A 203 -13.83 -3.32 -16.43
N ASP A 204 -13.32 -4.55 -16.35
CA ASP A 204 -14.05 -5.75 -16.78
C ASP A 204 -15.36 -5.94 -16.02
N ARG A 205 -15.36 -5.60 -14.72
CA ARG A 205 -16.56 -5.69 -13.86
C ARG A 205 -17.50 -4.50 -13.97
N GLN A 206 -16.96 -3.29 -14.10
CA GLN A 206 -17.70 -2.02 -13.92
C GLN A 206 -17.79 -1.16 -15.19
N GLY A 207 -17.21 -1.64 -16.29
CA GLY A 207 -17.05 -0.91 -17.54
C GLY A 207 -15.76 -0.08 -17.59
N ALA A 208 -15.07 -0.17 -18.72
CA ALA A 208 -13.90 0.65 -19.04
C ALA A 208 -14.30 2.12 -19.26
N LEU A 209 -13.44 3.03 -18.78
CA LEU A 209 -13.61 4.48 -18.95
C LEU A 209 -12.48 5.11 -19.77
N HIS A 210 -11.32 4.43 -19.82
CA HIS A 210 -10.12 4.92 -20.48
C HIS A 210 -9.47 3.82 -21.31
N PRO A 211 -8.77 4.16 -22.40
CA PRO A 211 -7.95 3.20 -23.12
C PRO A 211 -6.73 2.79 -22.28
N VAL A 212 -6.19 1.60 -22.55
CA VAL A 212 -4.87 1.22 -22.04
C VAL A 212 -3.80 2.10 -22.71
N ALA A 213 -2.93 2.71 -21.93
CA ALA A 213 -1.91 3.64 -22.43
C ALA A 213 -0.53 3.37 -21.81
N LEU A 214 0.04 2.20 -22.03
CA LEU A 214 1.28 1.72 -21.39
C LEU A 214 2.58 2.30 -22.01
N ILE A 215 2.74 3.62 -21.97
CA ILE A 215 3.83 4.30 -22.68
C ILE A 215 5.14 4.43 -21.85
N TRP A 216 5.07 4.55 -20.51
CA TRP A 216 6.26 4.77 -19.66
C TRP A 216 6.05 4.39 -18.17
N PRO A 217 7.04 3.90 -17.40
CA PRO A 217 8.41 3.59 -17.81
C PRO A 217 8.49 2.25 -18.53
N GLU A 218 9.36 2.18 -19.52
CA GLU A 218 9.77 0.92 -20.10
C GLU A 218 10.64 0.18 -19.06
N PRO A 219 10.31 -1.08 -18.70
CA PRO A 219 11.14 -1.82 -17.79
C PRO A 219 12.46 -2.16 -18.50
N PRO A 220 13.59 -2.14 -17.79
CA PRO A 220 14.87 -2.54 -18.37
C PRO A 220 14.81 -4.00 -18.83
N ALA A 221 15.69 -4.37 -19.76
CA ALA A 221 15.78 -5.76 -20.23
C ALA A 221 16.17 -6.71 -19.08
N GLU A 222 17.08 -6.26 -18.22
CA GLU A 222 17.58 -7.01 -17.06
C GLU A 222 17.84 -6.05 -15.90
N THR A 223 17.92 -6.60 -14.69
CA THR A 223 18.28 -5.87 -13.46
C THR A 223 19.25 -6.71 -12.65
N ALA A 224 20.04 -6.04 -11.79
CA ALA A 224 20.90 -6.72 -10.81
C ALA A 224 20.09 -7.60 -9.82
N VAL A 225 18.79 -7.35 -9.66
CA VAL A 225 17.86 -8.17 -8.87
C VAL A 225 17.24 -9.26 -9.77
N PRO A 226 17.47 -10.55 -9.51
CA PRO A 226 16.93 -11.64 -10.32
C PRO A 226 15.41 -11.60 -10.43
N GLY A 227 14.89 -11.79 -11.65
CA GLY A 227 13.45 -11.90 -11.91
C GLY A 227 12.67 -10.59 -11.88
N LEU A 228 13.22 -9.48 -11.36
CA LEU A 228 12.50 -8.21 -11.22
C LEU A 228 12.12 -7.60 -12.58
N ALA A 229 13.04 -7.54 -13.54
CA ALA A 229 12.74 -7.08 -14.91
C ALA A 229 11.63 -7.90 -15.58
N ALA A 230 11.68 -9.23 -15.45
CA ALA A 230 10.67 -10.13 -15.99
C ALA A 230 9.30 -9.94 -15.32
N ALA A 231 9.27 -9.76 -14.00
CA ALA A 231 8.05 -9.47 -13.27
C ALA A 231 7.43 -8.13 -13.69
N ALA A 232 8.26 -7.09 -13.88
CA ALA A 232 7.80 -5.79 -14.37
C ALA A 232 7.18 -5.90 -15.77
N ARG A 233 7.82 -6.64 -16.68
CA ARG A 233 7.27 -6.92 -18.02
C ARG A 233 5.94 -7.66 -17.94
N ALA A 234 5.88 -8.75 -17.17
CA ALA A 234 4.67 -9.55 -17.00
C ALA A 234 3.50 -8.72 -16.43
N ALA A 235 3.77 -7.80 -15.50
CA ALA A 235 2.74 -6.91 -14.96
C ALA A 235 2.23 -5.90 -16.00
N LEU A 236 3.10 -5.36 -16.85
CA LEU A 236 2.70 -4.49 -17.96
C LEU A 236 1.92 -5.26 -19.03
N ASP A 237 2.33 -6.49 -19.36
CA ASP A 237 1.62 -7.34 -20.32
C ASP A 237 0.21 -7.69 -19.80
N ALA A 238 0.08 -7.96 -18.50
CA ALA A 238 -1.22 -8.17 -17.86
C ALA A 238 -2.13 -6.93 -17.94
N ALA A 239 -1.56 -5.73 -17.77
CA ALA A 239 -2.29 -4.48 -17.99
C ALA A 239 -2.66 -4.27 -19.47
N ALA A 240 -1.75 -4.63 -20.40
CA ALA A 240 -1.95 -4.50 -21.85
C ALA A 240 -3.05 -5.42 -22.38
N ALA A 241 -3.24 -6.57 -21.74
CA ALA A 241 -4.28 -7.55 -22.09
C ALA A 241 -5.70 -7.10 -21.69
N SER A 242 -5.84 -6.00 -20.93
CA SER A 242 -7.14 -5.49 -20.52
C SER A 242 -7.85 -4.80 -21.69
N PRO A 243 -9.19 -4.96 -21.83
CA PRO A 243 -9.97 -4.27 -22.87
C PRO A 243 -10.03 -2.74 -22.66
N GLY A 244 -9.65 -2.25 -21.49
CA GLY A 244 -9.60 -0.83 -21.13
C GLY A 244 -9.41 -0.66 -19.63
N LEU A 245 -9.13 0.56 -19.20
CA LEU A 245 -8.88 0.88 -17.80
C LEU A 245 -10.06 1.58 -17.16
N ARG A 246 -10.25 1.37 -15.86
CA ARG A 246 -11.18 2.14 -15.05
C ARG A 246 -10.65 3.54 -14.75
N HIS A 247 -9.33 3.68 -14.64
CA HIS A 247 -8.64 4.91 -14.26
C HIS A 247 -7.71 5.40 -15.38
N ALA A 248 -7.57 6.72 -15.50
CA ALA A 248 -6.63 7.37 -16.42
C ALA A 248 -5.19 7.34 -15.92
N GLY A 249 -4.97 7.11 -14.62
CA GLY A 249 -3.65 6.91 -14.04
C GLY A 249 -3.75 6.44 -12.59
N CYS A 250 -2.98 5.42 -12.23
CA CYS A 250 -3.09 4.80 -10.90
C CYS A 250 -1.96 5.18 -9.93
N VAL A 251 -0.81 5.62 -10.46
CA VAL A 251 0.42 5.82 -9.70
C VAL A 251 0.75 7.30 -9.59
N ALA A 252 1.15 7.76 -8.40
CA ALA A 252 1.58 9.13 -8.16
C ALA A 252 2.70 9.19 -7.10
N LEU A 253 3.63 10.13 -7.27
CA LEU A 253 4.53 10.53 -6.20
C LEU A 253 3.79 11.45 -5.22
N ALA A 254 3.96 11.20 -3.92
CA ALA A 254 3.39 12.01 -2.86
C ALA A 254 4.50 12.48 -1.90
N PRO A 255 4.31 13.61 -1.20
CA PRO A 255 5.18 13.98 -0.10
C PRO A 255 5.16 12.91 0.99
N ALA A 256 6.31 12.72 1.65
CA ALA A 256 6.43 11.79 2.77
C ALA A 256 5.49 12.14 3.93
N ASP A 257 4.99 11.11 4.61
CA ASP A 257 4.22 11.27 5.84
C ASP A 257 4.50 10.15 6.86
N ALA A 258 3.76 10.17 7.96
CA ALA A 258 3.94 9.20 9.04
C ALA A 258 3.54 7.76 8.69
N VAL A 259 2.94 7.47 7.52
CA VAL A 259 2.60 6.09 7.12
C VAL A 259 3.78 5.37 6.45
N GLU A 260 4.82 6.12 6.09
CA GLU A 260 6.07 5.60 5.52
C GLU A 260 7.04 5.12 6.61
N ALA A 261 6.72 5.37 7.89
CA ALA A 261 7.55 5.10 9.05
C ALA A 261 7.21 3.81 9.80
#